data_AF-A0AAJ6N9U5-F1
#
_entry.id   AF-A0AAJ6N9U5-F1
#
_cell.length_a   1.000
_cell.length_b   1.000
_cell.length_c   1.000
_cell.angle_alpha   90.00
_cell.angle_beta   90.00
_cell.angle_gamma   90.00
#
_symmetry.space_group_name_H-M   'P 1'
#
loop_
_entity.id
_entity.type
_entity.pdbx_description
1 polymer ?
#
loop_
_entity_poly.entity_id
_entity_poly.type
_entity_poly.pdbx_seq_one_letter_code
_entity_poly.pdbx_strand_id
1 'polypeptide(L)'
;MKNKKIIYFVALILLLLVAVYQLINLKFLPSPTFWQMLGQLWGVIIFVLLFWSRKECIGTGWLPEKKQPQSHIPSYLLDETITHEEYLASVLPTLFDASETEKQAYIELAKLCCSIENQEKLIPFFNTLKNFEGEDVYGTTLNFVMEFCDRNRINFIVSQDCKFTGYDLEYCVDNYLEENYKGIKVDFSSYDLDECVANTSLLENVSQFLQREHQLQLGLIDTESDEFVIIIHKIADKEKVEKWVKDIGYRYEER
;
A
#
# COMPACT_ATOMS: atom_id res chain seq x y z
N MET A 1 -16.25 -5.71 20.65
CA MET A 1 -15.89 -6.90 19.86
C MET A 1 -14.40 -7.28 19.96
N LYS A 2 -13.47 -6.30 19.94
CA LYS A 2 -12.00 -6.47 20.04
C LYS A 2 -11.53 -7.33 21.24
N ASN A 3 -12.09 -7.10 22.43
CA ASN A 3 -11.68 -7.79 23.66
C ASN A 3 -12.00 -9.30 23.68
N LYS A 4 -13.05 -9.75 22.98
CA LYS A 4 -13.40 -11.19 22.91
C LYS A 4 -12.41 -11.97 22.04
N LYS A 5 -11.86 -11.34 20.99
CA LYS A 5 -10.86 -11.94 20.09
C LYS A 5 -9.50 -12.13 20.78
N ILE A 6 -9.09 -11.16 21.61
CA ILE A 6 -7.82 -11.23 22.37
C ILE A 6 -7.85 -12.40 23.37
N ILE A 7 -8.97 -12.57 24.10
CA ILE A 7 -9.12 -13.65 25.08
C ILE A 7 -9.06 -15.04 24.40
N TYR A 8 -9.69 -15.19 23.24
CA TYR A 8 -9.67 -16.43 22.46
C TYR A 8 -8.25 -16.80 22.02
N PHE A 9 -7.45 -15.83 21.58
CA PHE A 9 -6.09 -16.07 21.10
C PHE A 9 -5.11 -16.38 22.23
N VAL A 10 -5.23 -15.69 23.38
CA VAL A 10 -4.46 -16.03 24.59
C VAL A 10 -4.75 -17.47 25.02
N ALA A 11 -6.01 -17.90 24.97
CA ALA A 11 -6.38 -19.29 25.24
C ALA A 11 -5.75 -20.27 24.23
N LEU A 12 -5.68 -19.90 22.95
CA LEU A 12 -5.09 -20.73 21.89
C LEU A 12 -3.56 -20.86 21.99
N ILE A 13 -2.86 -19.78 22.37
CA ILE A 13 -1.43 -19.81 22.70
C ILE A 13 -1.18 -20.70 23.93
N LEU A 14 -2.00 -20.56 24.98
CA LEU A 14 -1.88 -21.40 26.17
C LEU A 14 -2.08 -22.89 25.83
N LEU A 15 -3.06 -23.21 24.97
CA LEU A 15 -3.28 -24.57 24.49
C LEU A 15 -2.11 -25.09 23.65
N LEU A 16 -1.49 -24.26 22.81
CA LEU A 16 -0.29 -24.61 22.06
C LEU A 16 0.89 -24.89 22.99
N LEU A 17 1.11 -24.07 24.02
CA LEU A 17 2.17 -24.28 25.01
C LEU A 17 1.96 -25.58 25.79
N VAL A 18 0.71 -25.90 26.15
CA VAL A 18 0.36 -27.19 26.78
C VAL A 18 0.62 -28.35 25.83
N ALA A 19 0.26 -28.23 24.55
CA ALA A 19 0.53 -29.26 23.55
C ALA A 19 2.04 -29.50 23.33
N VAL A 20 2.83 -28.43 23.25
CA VAL A 20 4.31 -28.51 23.14
C VAL A 20 4.92 -29.11 24.40
N TYR A 21 4.46 -28.70 25.58
CA TYR A 21 4.90 -29.29 26.85
C TYR A 21 4.58 -30.79 26.93
N GLN A 22 3.39 -31.20 26.48
CA GLN A 22 3.03 -32.61 26.38
C GLN A 22 3.95 -33.35 25.41
N LEU A 23 4.24 -32.78 24.24
CA LEU A 23 5.13 -33.37 23.24
C LEU A 23 6.57 -33.56 23.74
N ILE A 24 7.08 -32.62 24.54
CA ILE A 24 8.43 -32.67 25.11
C ILE A 24 8.53 -33.69 26.25
N ASN A 25 7.51 -33.76 27.13
CA ASN A 25 7.56 -34.63 28.31
C ASN A 25 7.09 -36.06 28.05
N LEU A 26 6.20 -36.27 27.06
CA LEU A 26 5.88 -37.60 26.56
C LEU A 26 7.00 -38.02 25.61
N LYS A 27 8.08 -38.58 26.15
CA LYS A 27 9.08 -39.31 25.37
C LYS A 27 8.34 -40.27 24.43
N PHE A 28 8.66 -40.22 23.14
CA PHE A 28 8.10 -41.11 22.10
C PHE A 28 8.28 -42.56 22.54
N LEU A 29 7.27 -43.11 23.19
CA LEU A 29 7.22 -44.51 23.58
C LEU A 29 6.89 -45.32 22.32
N PRO A 30 7.57 -46.45 22.07
CA PRO A 30 7.48 -47.18 20.82
C PRO A 30 6.09 -47.76 20.50
N SER A 31 5.16 -47.71 21.46
CA SER A 31 3.74 -48.03 21.26
C SER A 31 2.85 -47.00 21.98
N PRO A 32 2.51 -45.87 21.34
CA PRO A 32 1.66 -44.87 21.96
C PRO A 32 0.26 -45.46 22.19
N THR A 33 -0.32 -45.23 23.37
CA THR A 33 -1.72 -45.57 23.61
C THR A 33 -2.62 -44.69 22.73
N PHE A 34 -3.84 -45.17 22.42
CA PHE A 34 -4.82 -44.42 21.62
C PHE A 34 -4.99 -42.95 22.06
N TRP A 35 -4.94 -42.73 23.38
CA TRP A 35 -5.02 -41.39 23.99
C TRP A 35 -3.81 -40.49 23.71
N GLN A 36 -2.61 -41.06 23.57
CA GLN A 36 -1.40 -40.33 23.21
C GLN A 36 -1.39 -39.92 21.73
N MET A 37 -1.89 -40.79 20.83
CA MET A 37 -2.09 -40.44 19.42
C MET A 37 -3.11 -39.30 19.26
N LEU A 38 -4.21 -39.35 20.01
CA LEU A 38 -5.20 -38.25 20.04
C LEU A 38 -4.56 -36.94 20.49
N GLY A 39 -3.75 -36.94 21.56
CA GLY A 39 -3.06 -35.73 22.04
C GLY A 39 -2.12 -35.12 20.98
N GLN A 40 -1.40 -35.96 20.22
CA GLN A 40 -0.54 -35.51 19.13
C GLN A 40 -1.34 -34.91 17.96
N LEU A 41 -2.48 -35.53 17.60
CA LEU A 41 -3.38 -35.00 16.56
C LEU A 41 -4.02 -33.66 16.99
N TRP A 42 -4.37 -33.51 18.27
CA TRP A 42 -4.90 -32.26 18.82
C TRP A 42 -3.91 -31.10 18.68
N GLY A 43 -2.62 -31.32 18.91
CA GLY A 43 -1.58 -30.30 18.71
C GLY A 43 -1.49 -29.82 17.25
N VAL A 44 -1.60 -30.73 16.29
CA VAL A 44 -1.61 -30.39 14.85
C VAL A 44 -2.88 -29.61 14.48
N ILE A 45 -4.04 -30.01 14.98
CA ILE A 45 -5.31 -29.31 14.74
C ILE A 45 -5.27 -27.89 15.29
N ILE A 46 -4.75 -27.69 16.51
CA ILE A 46 -4.58 -26.37 17.12
C ILE A 46 -3.62 -25.51 16.28
N PHE A 47 -2.53 -26.09 15.79
CA PHE A 47 -1.58 -25.37 14.94
C PHE A 47 -2.19 -24.95 13.60
N VAL A 48 -2.98 -25.82 12.95
CA VAL A 48 -3.70 -25.49 11.72
C VAL A 48 -4.74 -24.41 11.97
N LEU A 49 -5.48 -24.48 13.08
CA LEU A 49 -6.45 -23.44 13.45
C LEU A 49 -5.77 -22.09 13.74
N LEU A 50 -4.59 -22.06 14.37
CA LEU A 50 -3.79 -20.83 14.51
C LEU A 50 -3.40 -20.26 13.15
N PHE A 51 -2.94 -21.12 12.24
CA PHE A 51 -2.52 -20.72 10.91
C PHE A 51 -3.69 -20.17 10.07
N TRP A 52 -4.88 -20.77 10.19
CA TRP A 52 -6.08 -20.35 9.46
C TRP A 52 -6.73 -19.09 10.04
N SER A 53 -6.79 -18.97 11.38
CA SER A 53 -7.35 -17.78 12.06
C SER A 53 -6.44 -16.55 12.00
N ARG A 54 -5.19 -16.71 11.53
CA ARG A 54 -4.21 -15.65 11.36
C ARG A 54 -4.76 -14.43 10.58
N LYS A 55 -5.47 -14.66 9.47
CA LYS A 55 -6.00 -13.58 8.61
C LYS A 55 -7.02 -12.69 9.33
N GLU A 56 -7.78 -13.24 10.28
CA GLU A 56 -8.83 -12.52 11.00
C GLU A 56 -8.32 -11.73 12.24
N CYS A 57 -7.08 -11.97 12.65
CA CYS A 57 -6.50 -11.45 13.89
C CYS A 57 -5.41 -10.40 13.69
N ILE A 58 -4.53 -10.59 12.70
CA ILE A 58 -3.33 -9.74 12.55
C ILE A 58 -3.59 -8.54 11.64
N GLY A 59 -4.60 -8.60 10.76
CA GLY A 59 -4.91 -7.51 9.83
C GLY A 59 -3.82 -7.26 8.77
N THR A 60 -2.60 -7.78 8.96
CA THR A 60 -1.45 -7.63 8.06
C THR A 60 -0.88 -8.99 7.65
N GLY A 61 -0.25 -9.00 6.46
CA GLY A 61 0.41 -10.16 5.88
C GLY A 61 1.62 -10.64 6.70
N TRP A 62 2.42 -11.55 6.13
CA TRP A 62 3.70 -11.95 6.74
C TRP A 62 4.76 -10.84 6.75
N LEU A 63 4.51 -9.77 6.02
CA LEU A 63 5.36 -8.59 5.94
C LEU A 63 4.64 -7.44 6.67
N PRO A 64 5.35 -6.66 7.52
CA PRO A 64 4.79 -5.42 8.02
C PRO A 64 4.46 -4.53 6.81
N GLU A 65 3.22 -4.02 6.77
CA GLU A 65 2.86 -2.96 5.83
C GLU A 65 3.74 -1.75 6.16
N LYS A 66 4.27 -1.10 5.12
CA LYS A 66 5.06 0.11 5.28
C LYS A 66 4.12 1.21 5.78
N LYS A 67 4.47 1.84 6.90
CA LYS A 67 3.76 3.00 7.42
C LYS A 67 4.55 4.23 7.04
N GLN A 68 3.85 5.29 6.62
CA GLN A 68 4.52 6.58 6.52
C GLN A 68 4.95 7.08 7.91
N PRO A 69 6.18 7.61 8.06
CA PRO A 69 6.52 8.43 9.21
C PRO A 69 5.70 9.73 9.18
N GLN A 70 5.29 10.21 10.37
CA GLN A 70 4.55 11.47 10.51
C GLN A 70 5.31 12.64 9.88
N SER A 71 4.59 13.59 9.26
CA SER A 71 5.17 14.70 8.50
C SER A 71 6.30 15.40 9.26
N HIS A 72 7.54 15.11 8.88
CA HIS A 72 8.70 15.86 9.31
C HIS A 72 8.98 16.86 8.19
N ILE A 73 9.14 18.16 8.50
CA ILE A 73 9.64 19.11 7.50
C ILE A 73 11.04 18.62 7.13
N PRO A 74 11.32 18.25 5.87
CA PRO A 74 12.63 17.78 5.46
C PRO A 74 13.73 18.73 5.92
N SER A 75 14.80 18.20 6.49
CA SER A 75 15.87 19.00 7.12
C SER A 75 16.53 19.99 6.15
N TYR A 76 16.58 19.68 4.85
CA TYR A 76 17.10 20.61 3.84
C TYR A 76 16.14 21.75 3.50
N LEU A 77 14.82 21.61 3.72
CA LEU A 77 13.89 22.75 3.61
C LEU A 77 14.06 23.75 4.77
N LEU A 78 14.75 23.35 5.85
CA LEU A 78 15.17 24.23 6.93
C LEU A 78 16.50 24.93 6.64
N ASP A 79 17.25 24.47 5.64
CA ASP A 79 18.50 25.06 5.18
C ASP A 79 18.33 25.55 3.73
N GLU A 80 17.87 26.78 3.56
CA GLU A 80 17.61 27.43 2.26
C GLU A 80 18.84 27.48 1.33
N THR A 81 20.02 27.02 1.78
CA THR A 81 21.25 27.01 0.99
C THR A 81 21.47 25.74 0.18
N ILE A 82 20.78 24.64 0.48
CA ILE A 82 20.98 23.34 -0.20
C ILE A 82 19.87 23.12 -1.23
N THR A 83 20.23 22.99 -2.50
CA THR A 83 19.28 22.62 -3.56
C THR A 83 18.90 21.14 -3.46
N HIS A 84 17.72 20.80 -3.99
CA HIS A 84 17.26 19.40 -4.03
C HIS A 84 18.25 18.49 -4.79
N GLU A 85 18.85 18.98 -5.88
CA GLU A 85 19.86 18.26 -6.64
C GLU A 85 21.13 17.99 -5.81
N GLU A 86 21.61 18.98 -5.05
CA GLU A 86 22.75 18.82 -4.14
C GLU A 86 22.45 17.83 -3.02
N TYR A 87 21.25 17.91 -2.44
CA TYR A 87 20.78 16.97 -1.44
C TYR A 87 20.74 15.53 -2.00
N LEU A 88 20.12 15.31 -3.16
CA LEU A 88 20.09 13.98 -3.79
C LEU A 88 21.50 13.48 -4.14
N ALA A 89 22.40 14.34 -4.63
CA ALA A 89 23.78 13.98 -4.91
C ALA A 89 24.54 13.51 -3.66
N SER A 90 24.16 14.02 -2.48
CA SER A 90 24.73 13.64 -1.19
C SER A 90 24.16 12.31 -0.65
N VAL A 91 22.89 12.02 -0.89
CA VAL A 91 22.19 10.86 -0.30
C VAL A 91 22.17 9.64 -1.21
N LEU A 92 21.93 9.78 -2.52
CA LEU A 92 21.82 8.64 -3.45
C LEU A 92 23.01 7.65 -3.40
N PRO A 93 24.28 8.07 -3.22
CA PRO A 93 25.41 7.15 -3.12
C PRO A 93 25.41 6.30 -1.84
N THR A 94 24.70 6.72 -0.79
CA THR A 94 24.65 6.02 0.50
C THR A 94 23.49 5.03 0.59
N LEU A 95 22.49 5.16 -0.29
CA LEU A 95 21.32 4.30 -0.32
C LEU A 95 21.57 2.98 -1.08
N PHE A 96 21.01 1.91 -0.51
CA PHE A 96 20.89 0.64 -1.21
C PHE A 96 19.87 0.73 -2.35
N ASP A 97 20.01 -0.14 -3.34
CA ASP A 97 18.99 -0.27 -4.37
C ASP A 97 17.68 -0.79 -3.78
N ALA A 98 16.55 -0.34 -4.33
CA ALA A 98 15.26 -0.96 -4.06
C ALA A 98 15.29 -2.44 -4.47
N SER A 99 14.47 -3.26 -3.83
CA SER A 99 14.42 -4.68 -4.19
C SER A 99 13.94 -4.86 -5.63
N GLU A 100 14.41 -5.90 -6.32
CA GLU A 100 13.97 -6.18 -7.69
C GLU A 100 12.44 -6.41 -7.77
N THR A 101 11.84 -6.96 -6.70
CA THR A 101 10.39 -7.09 -6.59
C THR A 101 9.69 -5.74 -6.57
N GLU A 102 10.19 -4.79 -5.77
CA GLU A 102 9.62 -3.45 -5.64
C GLU A 102 9.78 -2.64 -6.94
N LYS A 103 10.98 -2.68 -7.55
CA LYS A 103 11.22 -2.07 -8.87
C LYS A 103 10.27 -2.61 -9.93
N GLN A 104 10.13 -3.94 -9.99
CA GLN A 104 9.24 -4.59 -10.94
C GLN A 104 7.77 -4.21 -10.68
N ALA A 105 7.36 -4.10 -9.41
CA ALA A 105 6.01 -3.70 -9.06
C ALA A 105 5.69 -2.28 -9.54
N TYR A 106 6.58 -1.30 -9.33
CA TYR A 106 6.41 0.05 -9.88
C TYR A 106 6.36 0.07 -11.41
N ILE A 107 7.22 -0.71 -12.08
CA ILE A 107 7.22 -0.84 -13.55
C ILE A 107 5.88 -1.40 -14.04
N GLU A 108 5.35 -2.44 -13.40
CA GLU A 108 4.09 -3.04 -13.82
C GLU A 108 2.90 -2.14 -13.50
N LEU A 109 2.90 -1.43 -12.37
CA LEU A 109 1.89 -0.40 -12.09
C LEU A 109 1.90 0.70 -13.16
N ALA A 110 3.06 1.22 -13.54
CA ALA A 110 3.15 2.22 -14.61
C ALA A 110 2.64 1.70 -15.96
N LYS A 111 2.88 0.42 -16.28
CA LYS A 111 2.33 -0.19 -17.50
C LYS A 111 0.81 -0.31 -17.49
N LEU A 112 0.23 -0.52 -16.32
CA LEU A 112 -1.23 -0.67 -16.14
C LEU A 112 -1.95 0.69 -16.10
N CYS A 113 -1.30 1.71 -15.56
CA CYS A 113 -1.92 2.99 -15.21
C CYS A 113 -1.56 4.15 -16.15
N CYS A 114 -0.40 4.09 -16.80
CA CYS A 114 0.13 5.24 -17.54
C CYS A 114 0.13 5.04 -19.06
N SER A 115 0.10 6.17 -19.78
CA SER A 115 0.35 6.18 -21.22
C SER A 115 1.77 5.71 -21.56
N ILE A 116 1.98 5.26 -22.81
CA ILE A 116 3.31 4.85 -23.30
C ILE A 116 4.35 5.97 -23.13
N GLU A 117 3.96 7.22 -23.35
CA GLU A 117 4.84 8.38 -23.17
C GLU A 117 5.33 8.53 -21.72
N ASN A 118 4.43 8.37 -20.74
CA ASN A 118 4.80 8.41 -19.33
C ASN A 118 5.61 7.16 -18.92
N GLN A 119 5.32 5.99 -19.50
CA GLN A 119 6.09 4.77 -19.28
C GLN A 119 7.56 4.93 -19.73
N GLU A 120 7.83 5.62 -20.83
CA GLU A 120 9.19 5.89 -21.32
C GLU A 120 10.03 6.71 -20.33
N LYS A 121 9.40 7.56 -19.51
CA LYS A 121 10.05 8.33 -18.44
C LYS A 121 10.19 7.52 -17.15
N LEU A 122 9.12 6.82 -16.76
CA LEU A 122 9.01 6.12 -15.48
C LEU A 122 9.86 4.84 -15.43
N ILE A 123 9.86 4.02 -16.49
CA ILE A 123 10.55 2.73 -16.47
C ILE A 123 12.07 2.87 -16.26
N PRO A 124 12.79 3.77 -16.96
CA PRO A 124 14.20 4.01 -16.69
C PRO A 124 14.46 4.44 -15.24
N PHE A 125 13.62 5.34 -14.70
CA PHE A 125 13.70 5.77 -13.30
C PHE A 125 13.57 4.59 -12.33
N PHE A 126 12.56 3.74 -12.51
CA PHE A 126 12.34 2.58 -11.64
C PHE A 126 13.44 1.53 -11.71
N ASN A 127 14.09 1.34 -12.86
CA ASN A 127 15.24 0.44 -12.97
C ASN A 127 16.42 0.88 -12.07
N THR A 128 16.54 2.18 -11.83
CA THR A 128 17.59 2.78 -10.98
C THR A 128 17.12 3.15 -9.57
N LEU A 129 15.90 2.73 -9.18
CA LEU A 129 15.27 3.15 -7.94
C LEU A 129 16.09 2.72 -6.71
N LYS A 130 16.33 3.68 -5.82
CA LYS A 130 16.95 3.47 -4.51
C LYS A 130 15.88 3.21 -3.46
N ASN A 131 16.27 2.51 -2.40
CA ASN A 131 15.43 2.29 -1.24
C ASN A 131 15.54 3.50 -0.29
N PHE A 132 14.43 4.22 -0.10
CA PHE A 132 14.33 5.38 0.80
C PHE A 132 13.62 5.04 2.13
N GLU A 133 13.39 3.77 2.44
CA GLU A 133 12.80 3.39 3.73
C GLU A 133 13.68 3.86 4.91
N GLY A 134 13.10 4.70 5.77
CA GLY A 134 13.76 5.26 6.95
C GLY A 134 14.76 6.38 6.64
N GLU A 135 14.78 6.90 5.40
CA GLU A 135 15.57 8.08 5.04
C GLU A 135 14.90 9.35 5.62
N ASP A 136 15.70 10.31 6.07
CA ASP A 136 15.23 11.44 6.90
C ASP A 136 14.26 12.39 6.18
N VAL A 137 14.39 12.55 4.87
CA VAL A 137 13.59 13.48 4.07
C VAL A 137 12.37 12.80 3.50
N TYR A 138 12.56 11.68 2.80
CA TYR A 138 11.47 11.03 2.10
C TYR A 138 10.73 10.06 3.00
N GLY A 139 11.39 9.45 3.98
CA GLY A 139 10.84 8.45 4.89
C GLY A 139 10.54 7.10 4.24
N THR A 140 10.04 7.10 3.01
CA THR A 140 9.65 5.90 2.24
C THR A 140 10.02 6.03 0.78
N THR A 141 10.14 4.88 0.11
CA THR A 141 10.37 4.83 -1.34
C THR A 141 9.17 5.37 -2.13
N LEU A 142 7.94 5.18 -1.63
CA LEU A 142 6.73 5.72 -2.27
C LEU A 142 6.77 7.25 -2.34
N ASN A 143 7.19 7.92 -1.27
CA ASN A 143 7.28 9.38 -1.23
C ASN A 143 8.27 9.92 -2.26
N PHE A 144 9.42 9.25 -2.40
CA PHE A 144 10.38 9.60 -3.44
C PHE A 144 9.81 9.41 -4.85
N VAL A 145 9.02 8.35 -5.07
CA VAL A 145 8.34 8.12 -6.35
C VAL A 145 7.28 9.19 -6.63
N MET A 146 6.48 9.58 -5.64
CA MET A 146 5.47 10.63 -5.77
C MET A 146 6.11 11.99 -6.06
N GLU A 147 7.19 12.35 -5.34
CA GLU A 147 7.98 13.56 -5.62
C GLU A 147 8.54 13.55 -7.04
N PHE A 148 9.10 12.42 -7.49
CA PHE A 148 9.59 12.29 -8.87
C PHE A 148 8.46 12.52 -9.87
N CYS A 149 7.27 11.97 -9.63
CA CYS A 149 6.11 12.16 -10.49
C CYS A 149 5.68 13.63 -10.53
N ASP A 150 5.61 14.31 -9.38
CA ASP A 150 5.23 15.73 -9.29
C ASP A 150 6.23 16.64 -10.01
N ARG A 151 7.54 16.50 -9.71
CA ARG A 151 8.60 17.31 -10.34
C ARG A 151 8.65 17.14 -11.86
N ASN A 152 8.27 15.97 -12.37
CA ASN A 152 8.25 15.67 -13.80
C ASN A 152 6.87 15.83 -14.45
N ARG A 153 5.85 16.28 -13.69
CA ARG A 153 4.46 16.45 -14.14
C ARG A 153 3.92 15.17 -14.80
N ILE A 154 4.00 14.07 -14.06
CA ILE A 154 3.50 12.76 -14.47
C ILE A 154 2.37 12.37 -13.53
N ASN A 155 1.14 12.30 -14.03
CA ASN A 155 0.02 11.82 -13.23
C ASN A 155 0.04 10.28 -13.17
N PHE A 156 0.68 9.70 -12.15
CA PHE A 156 0.75 8.24 -11.98
C PHE A 156 0.29 7.79 -10.61
N ILE A 157 0.99 8.19 -9.55
CA ILE A 157 0.59 7.99 -8.16
C ILE A 157 0.60 9.39 -7.54
N VAL A 158 -0.58 9.90 -7.23
CA VAL A 158 -0.76 11.31 -6.83
C VAL A 158 -1.19 11.36 -5.38
N SER A 159 -0.42 12.05 -4.53
CA SER A 159 -0.83 12.35 -3.16
C SER A 159 -1.70 13.61 -3.12
N GLN A 160 -2.73 13.58 -2.29
CA GLN A 160 -3.58 14.72 -1.94
C GLN A 160 -3.70 14.83 -0.42
N ASP A 161 -3.55 16.02 0.13
CA ASP A 161 -3.72 16.28 1.57
C ASP A 161 -5.13 15.89 2.02
N CYS A 162 -5.32 15.42 3.26
CA CYS A 162 -6.65 15.08 3.79
C CYS A 162 -7.68 16.21 3.73
N LYS A 163 -7.26 17.46 3.55
CA LYS A 163 -8.10 18.66 3.43
C LYS A 163 -8.39 19.06 1.99
N PHE A 164 -7.95 18.28 1.00
CA PHE A 164 -8.18 18.61 -0.40
C PHE A 164 -9.69 18.69 -0.70
N THR A 165 -10.02 19.65 -1.55
CA THR A 165 -11.39 20.05 -1.90
C THR A 165 -11.85 19.34 -3.16
N GLY A 166 -13.13 19.52 -3.52
CA GLY A 166 -13.64 19.01 -4.80
C GLY A 166 -12.91 19.60 -6.00
N TYR A 167 -12.42 20.84 -5.93
CA TYR A 167 -11.59 21.42 -7.00
C TYR A 167 -10.25 20.71 -7.16
N ASP A 168 -9.62 20.32 -6.06
CA ASP A 168 -8.34 19.60 -6.08
C ASP A 168 -8.55 18.19 -6.68
N LEU A 169 -9.66 17.53 -6.33
CA LEU A 169 -10.03 16.24 -6.91
C LEU A 169 -10.34 16.35 -8.41
N GLU A 170 -11.12 17.36 -8.82
CA GLU A 170 -11.42 17.61 -10.24
C GLU A 170 -10.12 17.79 -11.03
N TYR A 171 -9.25 18.69 -10.58
CA TYR A 171 -7.96 18.94 -11.21
C TYR A 171 -7.09 17.68 -11.28
N CYS A 172 -7.00 16.93 -10.18
CA CYS A 172 -6.23 15.69 -10.11
C CYS A 172 -6.75 14.65 -11.11
N VAL A 173 -8.06 14.37 -11.09
CA VAL A 173 -8.69 13.35 -11.94
C VAL A 173 -8.63 13.74 -13.41
N ASP A 174 -8.93 14.99 -13.76
CA ASP A 174 -8.91 15.44 -15.15
C ASP A 174 -7.51 15.35 -15.75
N ASN A 175 -6.47 15.79 -15.04
CA ASN A 175 -5.10 15.68 -15.53
C ASN A 175 -4.66 14.22 -15.68
N TYR A 176 -5.00 13.36 -14.71
CA TYR A 176 -4.71 11.93 -14.78
C TYR A 176 -5.33 11.30 -16.03
N LEU A 177 -6.59 11.60 -16.29
CA LEU A 177 -7.34 11.04 -17.41
C LEU A 177 -6.87 11.59 -18.76
N GLU A 178 -6.59 12.89 -18.83
CA GLU A 178 -6.06 13.54 -20.03
C GLU A 178 -4.72 12.92 -20.45
N GLU A 179 -3.79 12.76 -19.51
CA GLU A 179 -2.44 12.25 -19.79
C GLU A 179 -2.41 10.75 -20.11
N ASN A 180 -3.21 9.94 -19.41
CA ASN A 180 -3.06 8.48 -19.46
C ASN A 180 -4.13 7.76 -20.27
N TYR A 181 -5.34 8.32 -20.36
CA TYR A 181 -6.48 7.66 -20.98
C TYR A 181 -7.08 8.44 -22.17
N LYS A 182 -6.55 9.63 -22.45
CA LYS A 182 -6.84 10.51 -23.60
C LYS A 182 -8.32 10.80 -23.82
N GLY A 183 -8.76 11.98 -23.37
CA GLY A 183 -10.04 12.57 -23.74
C GLY A 183 -11.24 12.10 -22.92
N ILE A 184 -11.00 11.47 -21.77
CA ILE A 184 -12.02 11.22 -20.76
C ILE A 184 -12.13 12.48 -19.90
N LYS A 185 -13.36 12.92 -19.63
CA LYS A 185 -13.68 14.01 -18.72
C LYS A 185 -14.76 13.58 -17.77
N VAL A 186 -14.66 13.99 -16.51
CA VAL A 186 -15.69 13.80 -15.51
C VAL A 186 -16.43 15.12 -15.35
N ASP A 187 -17.76 15.09 -15.29
CA ASP A 187 -18.55 16.28 -15.03
C ASP A 187 -18.68 16.49 -13.52
N PHE A 188 -18.01 17.53 -13.00
CA PHE A 188 -18.06 17.90 -11.60
C PHE A 188 -19.14 18.93 -11.27
N SER A 189 -19.88 19.46 -12.27
CA SER A 189 -20.76 20.61 -12.12
C SER A 189 -21.94 20.42 -11.15
N SER A 190 -22.28 19.17 -10.81
CA SER A 190 -23.34 18.84 -9.86
C SER A 190 -22.90 18.80 -8.39
N TYR A 191 -21.61 18.98 -8.10
CA TYR A 191 -21.06 18.84 -6.76
C TYR A 191 -20.68 20.19 -6.16
N ASP A 192 -20.73 20.27 -4.82
CA ASP A 192 -20.13 21.37 -4.09
C ASP A 192 -18.61 21.12 -3.99
N LEU A 193 -17.83 21.94 -4.69
CA LEU A 193 -16.39 21.75 -4.82
C LEU A 193 -15.59 22.46 -3.73
N ASP A 194 -16.23 23.32 -2.92
CA ASP A 194 -15.57 24.01 -1.81
C ASP A 194 -15.41 23.11 -0.58
N GLU A 195 -16.17 22.01 -0.50
CA GLU A 195 -16.12 21.08 0.62
C GLU A 195 -14.92 20.12 0.52
N CYS A 196 -14.33 19.80 1.68
CA CYS A 196 -13.29 18.79 1.78
C CYS A 196 -13.82 17.43 1.36
N VAL A 197 -13.11 16.75 0.45
CA VAL A 197 -13.52 15.47 -0.12
C VAL A 197 -13.78 14.42 0.96
N ALA A 198 -12.97 14.39 2.01
CA ALA A 198 -13.10 13.43 3.12
C ALA A 198 -14.43 13.51 3.87
N ASN A 199 -15.14 14.65 3.79
CA ASN A 199 -16.44 14.86 4.43
C ASN A 199 -17.63 14.60 3.50
N THR A 200 -17.38 14.29 2.23
CA THR A 200 -18.41 14.13 1.21
C THR A 200 -18.42 12.71 0.65
N SER A 201 -19.38 12.41 -0.23
CA SER A 201 -19.37 11.19 -1.06
C SER A 201 -18.79 11.44 -2.46
N LEU A 202 -18.05 12.55 -2.65
CA LEU A 202 -17.59 12.97 -3.97
C LEU A 202 -16.63 11.93 -4.58
N LEU A 203 -15.69 11.42 -3.80
CA LEU A 203 -14.71 10.43 -4.26
C LEU A 203 -15.39 9.13 -4.72
N GLU A 204 -16.35 8.62 -3.95
CA GLU A 204 -17.14 7.44 -4.31
C GLU A 204 -18.00 7.70 -5.56
N ASN A 205 -18.59 8.89 -5.69
CA ASN A 205 -19.40 9.25 -6.85
C ASN A 205 -18.56 9.31 -8.13
N VAL A 206 -17.38 9.94 -8.07
CA VAL A 206 -16.43 10.00 -9.19
C VAL A 206 -15.96 8.58 -9.55
N SER A 207 -15.60 7.76 -8.57
CA SER A 207 -15.21 6.38 -8.82
C SER A 207 -16.31 5.58 -9.51
N GLN A 208 -17.56 5.68 -9.05
CA GLN A 208 -18.70 5.01 -9.67
C GLN A 208 -18.95 5.50 -11.11
N PHE A 209 -18.77 6.79 -11.38
CA PHE A 209 -18.87 7.35 -12.74
C PHE A 209 -17.81 6.74 -13.66
N LEU A 210 -16.54 6.76 -13.24
CA LEU A 210 -15.42 6.18 -13.99
C LEU A 210 -15.63 4.70 -14.28
N GLN A 211 -16.19 3.97 -13.31
CA GLN A 211 -16.47 2.55 -13.48
C GLN A 211 -17.54 2.32 -14.55
N ARG A 212 -18.66 3.03 -14.47
CA ARG A 212 -19.82 2.84 -15.36
C ARG A 212 -19.54 3.30 -16.78
N GLU A 213 -18.95 4.47 -16.94
CA GLU A 213 -18.82 5.13 -18.25
C GLU A 213 -17.52 4.75 -18.99
N HIS A 214 -16.46 4.43 -18.24
CA HIS A 214 -15.11 4.29 -18.81
C HIS A 214 -14.40 2.99 -18.46
N GLN A 215 -15.00 2.13 -17.64
CA GLN A 215 -14.38 0.89 -17.16
C GLN A 215 -13.03 1.13 -16.46
N LEU A 216 -12.94 2.28 -15.79
CA LEU A 216 -11.81 2.70 -14.97
C LEU A 216 -12.19 2.64 -13.48
N GLN A 217 -11.19 2.44 -12.65
CA GLN A 217 -11.31 2.40 -11.19
C GLN A 217 -10.40 3.48 -10.62
N LEU A 218 -10.96 4.32 -9.75
CA LEU A 218 -10.19 5.15 -8.83
C LEU A 218 -9.86 4.29 -7.60
N GLY A 219 -8.58 4.06 -7.37
CA GLY A 219 -8.09 3.31 -6.24
C GLY A 219 -7.22 4.16 -5.32
N LEU A 220 -7.12 3.73 -4.08
CA LEU A 220 -6.25 4.34 -3.07
C LEU A 220 -5.15 3.37 -2.66
N ILE A 221 -3.95 3.90 -2.47
CA ILE A 221 -2.86 3.24 -1.76
C ILE A 221 -2.96 3.68 -0.30
N ASP A 222 -3.28 2.76 0.58
CA ASP A 222 -3.36 3.02 2.03
C ASP A 222 -1.94 3.12 2.60
N THR A 223 -1.53 4.36 2.89
CA THR A 223 -0.25 4.70 3.53
C THR A 223 -0.35 4.78 5.06
N GLU A 224 -1.54 4.52 5.63
CA GLU A 224 -1.90 4.75 7.03
C GLU A 224 -1.62 6.18 7.52
N SER A 225 -1.70 7.17 6.62
CA SER A 225 -1.42 8.59 6.86
C SER A 225 -2.66 9.45 6.59
N ASP A 226 -2.58 10.74 6.94
CA ASP A 226 -3.64 11.72 6.71
C ASP A 226 -3.55 12.31 5.29
N GLU A 227 -3.43 11.44 4.28
CA GLU A 227 -3.38 11.78 2.86
C GLU A 227 -4.14 10.75 2.02
N PHE A 228 -4.52 11.15 0.82
CA PHE A 228 -5.10 10.28 -0.20
C PHE A 228 -4.06 10.04 -1.29
N VAL A 229 -3.53 8.82 -1.39
CA VAL A 229 -2.63 8.43 -2.47
C VAL A 229 -3.43 7.74 -3.57
N ILE A 230 -3.70 8.47 -4.65
CA ILE A 230 -4.62 8.11 -5.72
C ILE A 230 -3.88 7.42 -6.87
N ILE A 231 -4.48 6.34 -7.38
CA ILE A 231 -4.08 5.66 -8.61
C ILE A 231 -5.33 5.34 -9.44
N ILE A 232 -5.27 5.52 -10.78
CA ILE A 232 -6.39 5.19 -11.67
C ILE A 232 -5.95 4.11 -12.66
N HIS A 233 -6.74 3.03 -12.73
CA HIS A 233 -6.46 1.88 -13.59
C HIS A 233 -7.73 1.31 -14.22
N LYS A 234 -7.59 0.41 -15.19
CA LYS A 234 -8.74 -0.33 -15.76
C LYS A 234 -9.30 -1.32 -14.74
N ILE A 235 -10.62 -1.43 -14.64
CA ILE A 235 -11.28 -2.42 -13.74
C ILE A 235 -10.75 -3.84 -13.99
N ALA A 236 -10.53 -4.19 -15.26
CA ALA A 236 -10.04 -5.52 -15.65
C ALA A 236 -8.65 -5.86 -15.10
N ASP A 237 -7.87 -4.87 -14.69
CA ASP A 237 -6.52 -5.04 -14.16
C ASP A 237 -6.45 -4.97 -12.62
N LYS A 238 -7.59 -4.85 -11.92
CA LYS A 238 -7.69 -4.74 -10.46
C LYS A 238 -6.79 -5.73 -9.72
N GLU A 239 -6.94 -7.02 -9.99
CA GLU A 239 -6.20 -8.07 -9.27
C GLU A 239 -4.67 -7.92 -9.42
N LYS A 240 -4.22 -7.42 -10.58
CA LYS A 240 -2.80 -7.13 -10.81
C LYS A 240 -2.37 -5.88 -10.05
N VAL A 241 -3.17 -4.82 -10.09
CA VAL A 241 -2.87 -3.58 -9.36
C VAL A 241 -2.78 -3.84 -7.86
N GLU A 242 -3.77 -4.52 -7.27
CA GLU A 242 -3.76 -4.90 -5.85
C GLU A 242 -2.51 -5.70 -5.48
N LYS A 243 -2.13 -6.66 -6.33
CA LYS A 243 -0.90 -7.45 -6.15
C LYS A 243 0.33 -6.54 -6.17
N TRP A 244 0.46 -5.66 -7.16
CA TRP A 244 1.66 -4.83 -7.29
C TRP A 244 1.74 -3.74 -6.23
N VAL A 245 0.61 -3.15 -5.81
CA VAL A 245 0.54 -2.25 -4.64
C VAL A 245 1.01 -2.96 -3.38
N LYS A 246 0.64 -4.23 -3.21
CA LYS A 246 1.15 -5.05 -2.12
C LYS A 246 2.64 -5.33 -2.21
N ASP A 247 3.16 -5.56 -3.42
CA ASP A 247 4.58 -5.84 -3.66
C ASP A 247 5.48 -4.60 -3.44
N ILE A 248 4.93 -3.37 -3.53
CA ILE A 248 5.62 -2.14 -3.08
C ILE A 248 5.46 -1.86 -1.56
N GLY A 249 4.67 -2.67 -0.86
CA GLY A 249 4.57 -2.67 0.61
C GLY A 249 3.31 -2.04 1.20
N TYR A 250 2.30 -1.74 0.39
CA TYR A 250 1.09 -1.02 0.81
C TYR A 250 -0.18 -1.83 0.53
N ARG A 251 -1.32 -1.36 1.07
CA ARG A 251 -2.62 -1.94 0.79
C ARG A 251 -3.35 -1.14 -0.28
N TYR A 252 -4.06 -1.85 -1.14
CA TYR A 252 -4.95 -1.25 -2.13
C TYR A 252 -6.38 -1.20 -1.59
N GLU A 253 -7.03 -0.05 -1.70
CA GLU A 253 -8.43 0.15 -1.35
C GLU A 253 -9.22 0.71 -2.54
N GLU A 254 -10.46 0.23 -2.67
CA GLU A 254 -11.40 0.76 -3.66
C GLU A 254 -12.26 1.88 -3.08
N ARG A 255 -12.73 2.74 -3.96
CA ARG A 255 -13.78 3.71 -3.70
C ARG A 255 -14.95 3.51 -4.65
#